data_AF-A0A3M0Y5C3-F1
#
_entry.id   AF-A0A3M0Y5C3-F1
#
_cell.length_a   1.000
_cell.length_b   1.000
_cell.length_c   1.000
_cell.angle_alpha   90.00
_cell.angle_beta   90.00
_cell.angle_gamma   90.00
#
_symmetry.space_group_name_H-M   'P 1'
#
loop_
_entity.id
_entity.type
_entity.pdbx_description
1 polymer ?
#
loop_
_entity_poly.entity_id
_entity_poly.type
_entity_poly.pdbx_seq_one_letter_code
_entity_poly.pdbx_strand_id
1 'polypeptide(L)' 'MRHGKLLVWSQRGVAMVDPADGAVESRVELPSLAALRMSPPVDGDLYAVSRNGVVTKYAPTQ' A
#
# COMPACT_ATOMS: atom_id res chain seq x y z
N MET A 1 -6.38 7.47 9.42
CA MET A 1 -5.90 6.27 10.15
C MET A 1 -6.29 5.03 9.34
N ARG A 2 -5.45 3.99 9.26
CA ARG A 2 -5.82 2.71 8.63
C ARG A 2 -6.66 1.95 9.67
N HIS A 3 -7.97 1.99 9.57
CA HIS A 3 -8.94 1.47 10.57
C HIS A 3 -8.88 -0.06 10.74
N GLY A 4 -7.72 -0.61 11.12
CA GLY A 4 -7.50 -2.05 11.21
C GLY A 4 -7.37 -2.79 9.88
N LYS A 5 -7.38 -2.09 8.74
CA LYS A 5 -7.29 -2.71 7.41
C LYS A 5 -5.87 -3.16 7.07
N LEU A 6 -5.76 -4.28 6.35
CA LEU A 6 -4.50 -4.81 5.85
C LEU A 6 -4.17 -4.21 4.49
N LEU A 7 -2.91 -3.80 4.32
CA LEU A 7 -2.36 -3.48 3.00
C LEU A 7 -1.49 -4.64 2.55
N VAL A 8 -1.91 -5.28 1.47
CA VAL A 8 -1.19 -6.38 0.82
C VAL A 8 -0.75 -5.95 -0.57
N TRP A 9 0.34 -6.50 -1.05
CA TRP A 9 0.91 -6.08 -2.32
C TRP A 9 1.49 -7.24 -3.13
N SER A 10 1.56 -7.02 -4.44
CA SER A 10 2.19 -7.91 -5.40
C SER A 10 2.93 -7.07 -6.43
N GLN A 11 3.58 -7.71 -7.41
CA GLN A 11 4.21 -7.00 -8.52
C GLN A 11 3.22 -6.19 -9.39
N ARG A 12 1.92 -6.43 -9.25
CA ARG A 12 0.86 -5.75 -10.03
C ARG A 12 0.29 -4.52 -9.30
N GLY A 13 0.49 -4.41 -7.99
CA GLY A 13 -0.04 -3.31 -7.22
C GLY A 13 -0.34 -3.63 -5.77
N VAL A 14 -1.14 -2.76 -5.15
CA VAL A 14 -1.49 -2.78 -3.73
C VAL A 14 -3.00 -2.91 -3.58
N ALA A 15 -3.43 -3.70 -2.60
CA ALA A 15 -4.84 -3.83 -2.24
C ALA A 15 -5.04 -3.60 -0.75
N MET A 16 -6.15 -2.96 -0.41
CA MET A 16 -6.65 -2.87 0.95
C MET A 16 -7.63 -4.01 1.18
N VAL A 17 -7.44 -4.73 2.28
CA VAL A 17 -8.19 -5.93 2.61
C VAL A 17 -8.74 -5.81 4.02
N ASP A 18 -10.00 -6.16 4.21
CA ASP A 18 -10.57 -6.36 5.53
C ASP A 18 -9.97 -7.65 6.14
N PRO A 19 -9.26 -7.57 7.28
CA PRO A 19 -8.72 -8.77 7.91
C PRO A 19 -9.77 -9.73 8.47
N ALA A 20 -11.02 -9.28 8.69
CA ALA A 20 -12.06 -10.10 9.30
C ALA A 20 -12.55 -11.22 8.36
N ASP A 21 -12.67 -10.92 7.07
CA ASP A 21 -13.25 -11.82 6.07
C ASP A 21 -12.42 -11.95 4.78
N GLY A 22 -11.36 -11.15 4.61
CA GLY A 22 -10.53 -11.13 3.42
C GLY A 22 -11.11 -10.34 2.25
N ALA A 23 -12.18 -9.57 2.45
CA ALA A 23 -12.78 -8.74 1.42
C ALA A 23 -11.79 -7.68 0.91
N VAL A 24 -11.69 -7.55 -0.41
CA VAL A 24 -10.87 -6.50 -1.04
C VAL A 24 -11.70 -5.23 -1.13
N GLU A 25 -11.34 -4.21 -0.35
CA GLU A 25 -12.07 -2.94 -0.30
C GLU A 25 -11.65 -1.97 -1.41
N SER A 26 -10.36 -1.97 -1.74
CA SER A 26 -9.81 -1.16 -2.81
C SER A 26 -8.54 -1.75 -3.40
N ARG A 27 -8.24 -1.40 -4.65
CA ARG A 27 -7.00 -1.77 -5.34
C ARG A 27 -6.47 -0.58 -6.12
N VAL A 28 -5.16 -0.39 -6.04
CA VAL A 28 -4.43 0.55 -6.88
C VAL A 28 -3.42 -0.24 -7.71
N GLU A 29 -3.49 -0.05 -9.03
CA GLU A 29 -2.49 -0.59 -9.94
C GLU A 29 -1.20 0.20 -9.81
N LEU A 30 -0.12 -0.51 -9.47
CA LEU A 30 1.22 0.06 -9.38
C LEU A 30 2.15 -0.92 -10.10
N PRO A 31 2.26 -0.81 -11.44
CA PRO A 31 3.12 -1.67 -12.22
C PRO A 31 4.56 -1.59 -11.72
N SER A 32 5.24 -2.74 -11.71
CA SER A 32 6.65 -2.83 -11.31
C SER A 32 6.93 -2.51 -9.84
N LEU A 33 5.94 -2.63 -8.95
CA LEU A 33 6.14 -2.49 -7.51
C LEU A 33 7.20 -3.50 -7.01
N ALA A 34 8.22 -2.98 -6.34
CA ALA A 34 9.35 -3.73 -5.81
C ALA A 34 9.28 -3.86 -4.29
N ALA A 35 8.84 -2.81 -3.60
CA ALA A 35 8.71 -2.81 -2.15
C ALA A 35 7.67 -1.80 -1.66
N LEU A 36 7.12 -2.10 -0.48
CA LEU A 36 6.46 -1.13 0.39
C LEU A 36 7.32 -0.87 1.62
N ARG A 37 7.45 0.39 2.01
CA ARG A 37 8.21 0.82 3.18
C ARG A 37 7.41 1.83 3.99
N MET A 38 7.27 1.57 5.29
CA MET A 38 6.71 2.54 6.22
C MET A 38 7.83 3.45 6.71
N SER A 39 7.54 4.75 6.79
CA SER A 39 8.41 5.67 7.52
C SER A 39 8.37 5.33 9.02
N PRO A 40 9.35 5.80 9.80
CA PRO A 40 9.28 5.73 11.25
C PRO A 40 7.92 6.21 11.77
N PRO A 41 7.45 5.64 12.90
CA PRO A 41 6.05 5.69 13.34
C PRO A 41 5.54 7.09 13.73
N VAL A 42 6.41 8.11 13.71
CA VAL A 42 6.01 9.49 13.97
C VAL A 42 5.02 9.98 12.91
N ASP A 43 5.27 9.66 11.63
CA ASP A 43 4.43 10.13 10.52
C ASP A 43 3.51 9.03 9.96
N GLY A 44 3.91 7.76 10.08
CA GLY A 44 3.11 6.60 9.64
C GLY A 44 2.88 6.51 8.13
N ASP A 45 3.65 7.26 7.34
CA ASP A 45 3.56 7.27 5.89
C ASP A 45 4.00 5.94 5.29
N LEU A 46 3.37 5.58 4.17
CA LEU A 46 3.74 4.41 3.38
C LEU A 46 4.24 4.86 2.03
N TYR A 47 5.38 4.32 1.63
CA TYR A 47 6.02 4.60 0.36
C TYR A 47 6.03 3.33 -0.50
N ALA A 48 5.66 3.51 -1.76
CA ALA A 48 5.77 2.51 -2.80
C ALA A 48 7.04 2.76 -3.62
N VAL A 49 7.89 1.73 -3.72
CA VAL A 49 9.14 1.77 -4.48
C VAL A 49 9.00 0.84 -5.67
N SER A 50 9.18 1.36 -6.87
CA SER A 50 9.14 0.58 -8.11
C SER A 50 10.54 0.15 -8.57
N ARG A 51 10.61 -0.87 -9.42
CA ARG A 51 11.88 -1.35 -10.01
C ARG A 51 12.54 -0.34 -10.94
N ASN A 52 11.79 0.60 -11.49
CA ASN A 52 12.33 1.67 -12.35
C ASN A 52 12.78 2.91 -11.56
N GLY A 53 12.85 2.82 -10.22
CA GLY A 53 13.41 3.89 -9.38
C GLY A 53 12.42 4.98 -8.97
N VAL A 54 11.12 4.80 -9.21
CA VAL A 54 10.08 5.72 -8.74
C VAL A 54 9.75 5.42 -7.28
N VAL A 55 9.68 6.48 -6.48
CA VAL A 55 9.19 6.44 -5.10
C VAL A 55 7.98 7.35 -4.99
N THR A 56 6.85 6.81 -4.55
CA THR A 56 5.62 7.58 -4.36
C THR A 56 5.06 7.35 -2.96
N LYS A 57 4.51 8.41 -2.37
CA LYS A 57 3.76 8.32 -1.11
C LYS A 57 2.39 7.72 -1.40
N TYR A 58 2.06 6.62 -0.74
CA TYR A 58 0.72 6.06 -0.75
C TYR A 58 -0.20 6.97 0.05
N ALA A 59 -1.15 7.59 -0.64
CA ALA A 59 -2.23 8.36 -0.05
C ALA A 59 -3.55 7.63 -0.34
N PRO A 60 -4.20 7.02 0.68
CA PRO A 60 -5.52 6.47 0.48
C PRO A 60 -6.48 7.63 0.21
N THR A 61 -7.19 7.58 -0.92
CA THR A 61 -8.34 8.44 -1.17
C THR A 61 -9.39 8.11 -0.11
N GLN A 62 -9.91 9.12 0.59
CA GLN A 62 -11.00 8.95 1.55
C GLN A 62 -12.31 8.60 0.83
#